data_AF-A0A9X9F6Y6-F1
#
_entry.id   AF-A0A9X9F6Y6-F1
#
_cell.length_a   1.000
_cell.length_b   1.000
_cell.length_c   1.000
_cell.angle_alpha   90.00
_cell.angle_beta   90.00
_cell.angle_gamma   90.00
#
_symmetry.space_group_name_H-M   'P 1'
#
loop_
_entity.id
_entity.type
_entity.pdbx_description
1 polymer ?
#
loop_
_entity_poly.entity_id
_entity_poly.type
_entity_poly.pdbx_seq_one_letter_code
_entity_poly.pdbx_strand_id
1 'polypeptide(L)' 'ELVSFLVETAKKSQIQNVYCLPFEELENFYKNYGYTEVDTTTEAVHPIILKKYNWCLENYDKHVLLFKL' A
#
# COMPACT_ATOMS: atom_id res chain seq x y z
N GLU A 1 1.39 -3.11 17.80
CA GLU A 1 1.81 -1.86 17.11
C GLU A 1 0.68 -1.31 16.25
N LEU A 2 0.77 -0.05 15.83
CA LEU A 2 -0.30 0.67 15.10
C LEU A 2 -0.74 -0.04 13.81
N VAL A 3 0.20 -0.52 13.00
CA VAL A 3 -0.12 -1.18 11.71
C VAL A 3 -0.90 -2.48 11.93
N SER A 4 -0.50 -3.31 12.90
CA SER A 4 -1.26 -4.50 13.30
C SER A 4 -2.71 -4.14 13.66
N PHE A 5 -2.91 -3.10 14.45
CA PHE A 5 -4.25 -2.66 14.85
C PHE A 5 -5.10 -2.23 13.63
N LEU A 6 -4.52 -1.48 12.69
CA LEU A 6 -5.22 -1.04 11.48
C LEU A 6 -5.59 -2.22 10.57
N VAL A 7 -4.67 -3.16 10.39
CA VAL A 7 -4.89 -4.39 9.61
C VAL A 7 -6.02 -5.23 10.21
N GLU A 8 -5.98 -5.46 11.52
CA GLU A 8 -7.04 -6.23 12.20
C GLU A 8 -8.38 -5.50 12.19
N THR A 9 -8.38 -4.17 12.26
CA THR A 9 -9.61 -3.37 12.12
C THR A 9 -10.19 -3.50 10.72
N ALA A 10 -9.37 -3.38 9.68
CA ALA A 10 -9.82 -3.51 8.30
C ALA A 10 -10.43 -4.89 8.01
N LYS A 11 -9.80 -5.96 8.51
CA LYS A 11 -10.32 -7.34 8.43
C LYS A 11 -11.69 -7.48 9.11
N LYS A 12 -11.82 -6.99 10.34
CA LYS A 12 -13.09 -7.02 11.09
C LYS A 12 -14.21 -6.24 10.39
N SER A 13 -13.86 -5.14 9.73
CA SER A 13 -14.77 -4.31 8.94
C SER A 13 -15.00 -4.83 7.51
N GLN A 14 -14.43 -5.99 7.14
CA GLN A 14 -14.55 -6.60 5.81
C GLN A 14 -14.18 -5.65 4.66
N ILE A 15 -13.19 -4.78 4.89
CA ILE A 15 -12.63 -3.92 3.84
C ILE A 15 -11.89 -4.83 2.84
N GLN A 16 -12.28 -4.78 1.56
CA GLN A 16 -11.74 -5.68 0.53
C GLN A 16 -10.31 -5.34 0.10
N ASN A 17 -9.92 -4.05 0.16
CA ASN A 17 -8.61 -3.61 -0.26
C ASN A 17 -8.14 -2.49 0.67
N VAL A 18 -6.98 -2.67 1.29
CA VAL A 18 -6.26 -1.60 1.99
C VAL A 18 -4.99 -1.30 1.24
N TYR A 19 -4.86 -0.09 0.72
CA TYR A 19 -3.67 0.34 -0.01
C TYR A 19 -2.67 1.03 0.92
N CYS A 20 -1.38 0.79 0.68
CA CYS A 20 -0.28 1.42 1.38
C CYS A 20 0.75 1.95 0.37
N LEU A 21 1.36 3.10 0.67
CA LEU A 21 2.39 3.74 -0.14
C LEU A 21 3.69 3.94 0.65
N PRO A 22 4.38 2.87 1.06
CA PRO A 22 5.58 2.98 1.87
C PRO A 22 6.80 3.34 1.01
N PHE A 23 7.81 3.96 1.63
CA PHE A 23 9.15 4.00 1.01
C PHE A 23 9.73 2.59 0.94
N GLU A 24 10.58 2.34 -0.05
CA GLU A 24 11.18 1.02 -0.31
C GLU A 24 11.91 0.42 0.90
N GLU A 25 12.55 1.23 1.75
CA GLU A 25 13.24 0.77 2.97
C GLU A 25 12.30 0.10 4.00
N LEU A 26 10.99 0.31 3.90
CA LEU A 26 9.97 -0.27 4.77
C LEU A 26 9.28 -1.51 4.17
N GLU A 27 9.74 -2.00 3.02
CA GLU A 27 9.15 -3.14 2.31
C GLU A 27 8.94 -4.36 3.23
N ASN A 28 10.02 -4.82 3.88
CA ASN A 28 9.98 -5.98 4.78
C ASN A 28 9.06 -5.76 5.99
N PHE A 29 8.98 -4.53 6.50
CA PHE A 29 8.11 -4.20 7.62
C PHE A 29 6.64 -4.40 7.25
N TYR A 30 6.19 -3.93 6.08
CA TYR A 30 4.80 -4.09 5.65
C TYR A 30 4.47 -5.51 5.15
N LYS A 31 5.44 -6.21 4.53
CA LYS A 31 5.27 -7.63 4.16
C LYS A 31 4.98 -8.51 5.38
N ASN A 32 5.54 -8.21 6.56
CA ASN A 32 5.23 -8.90 7.82
C ASN A 32 3.76 -8.75 8.26
N TYR A 33 3.03 -7.75 7.74
CA TYR A 33 1.61 -7.53 8.01
C TYR A 33 0.68 -8.09 6.93
N GLY A 34 1.22 -8.77 5.92
CA GLY A 34 0.45 -9.40 4.84
C GLY A 34 0.22 -8.53 3.61
N TYR A 35 0.81 -7.34 3.53
CA TYR A 35 0.77 -6.53 2.32
C TYR A 35 1.59 -7.16 1.19
N THR A 36 1.09 -7.05 -0.03
CA THR A 36 1.77 -7.47 -1.26
C THR A 36 1.91 -6.31 -2.22
N GLU A 37 2.94 -6.35 -3.07
CA GLU A 37 3.08 -5.41 -4.19
C GLU A 37 1.90 -5.49 -5.13
N VAL A 38 1.52 -4.34 -5.67
CA VAL A 38 0.47 -4.21 -6.68
C VAL A 38 1.12 -4.02 -8.04
N ASP A 39 0.80 -4.89 -8.98
CA ASP A 39 1.19 -4.70 -10.37
C ASP A 39 0.13 -3.85 -11.08
N THR A 40 0.44 -2.56 -11.27
CA THR A 40 -0.48 -1.61 -11.91
C THR A 40 -0.73 -1.89 -13.41
N THR A 41 0.01 -2.82 -14.02
CA THR A 41 -0.20 -3.25 -15.41
C THR A 41 -1.24 -4.36 -15.55
N THR A 42 -1.45 -5.15 -14.49
CA THR A 42 -2.34 -6.31 -14.50
C THR A 42 -3.52 -6.18 -13.53
N GLU A 43 -3.39 -5.37 -12.48
CA GLU A 43 -4.45 -5.15 -11.48
C GLU A 43 -5.23 -3.85 -11.72
N ALA A 44 -6.56 -3.94 -11.58
CA ALA A 44 -7.44 -2.78 -11.61
C ALA A 44 -7.35 -2.00 -10.28
N VAL A 45 -6.58 -0.91 -10.26
CA VAL A 45 -6.43 -0.02 -9.11
C VAL A 45 -7.31 1.21 -9.27
N HIS A 46 -7.99 1.63 -8.20
CA HIS A 46 -8.85 2.81 -8.25
C HIS A 46 -8.04 4.07 -8.63
N PRO A 47 -8.52 4.93 -9.56
CA PRO A 47 -7.75 6.06 -10.08
C PRO A 47 -7.22 7.03 -9.02
N ILE A 48 -7.94 7.19 -7.91
CA ILE A 48 -7.50 8.05 -6.79
C ILE A 48 -6.20 7.56 -6.14
N ILE A 49 -6.00 6.24 -6.07
CA ILE A 49 -4.81 5.62 -5.49
C ILE A 49 -3.65 5.76 -6.48
N LEU A 50 -3.88 5.48 -7.77
CA LEU A 50 -2.88 5.67 -8.81
C LEU A 50 -2.40 7.12 -8.90
N LYS A 51 -3.33 8.08 -8.83
CA LYS A 51 -2.98 9.51 -8.82
C LYS A 51 -2.09 9.86 -7.63
N LYS A 52 -2.39 9.35 -6.44
CA LYS A 52 -1.57 9.58 -5.25
C LYS A 52 -0.21 8.89 -5.37
N TYR A 53 -0.17 7.67 -5.89
CA TYR A 53 1.06 6.91 -6.11
C TYR A 53 2.00 7.63 -7.09
N ASN A 54 1.50 8.04 -8.26
CA ASN A 54 2.28 8.79 -9.24
C ASN A 54 2.77 10.12 -8.67
N TRP A 55 1.94 10.83 -7.90
CA TRP A 55 2.37 12.05 -7.22
C TRP A 55 3.54 11.76 -6.27
N CYS A 56 3.51 10.65 -5.52
CA CYS A 56 4.64 10.26 -4.66
C CYS A 56 5.91 9.99 -5.47
N LEU A 57 5.81 9.30 -6.61
CA LEU A 57 6.95 9.01 -7.49
C LEU A 57 7.55 10.29 -8.11
N GLU A 58 6.73 11.31 -8.36
CA GLU A 58 7.18 12.60 -8.91
C GLU A 58 7.77 13.55 -7.87
N ASN A 59 7.34 13.45 -6.59
CA ASN A 59 7.64 14.46 -5.57
C ASN A 59 8.63 13.99 -4.50
N TYR A 60 8.91 12.69 -4.38
CA TYR A 60 9.90 12.17 -3.46
C TYR A 60 11.12 11.62 -4.19
N ASP A 61 12.31 11.97 -3.72
CA ASP A 61 13.57 11.41 -4.24
C ASP A 61 13.71 9.91 -3.91
N LYS A 62 13.10 9.46 -2.81
CA LYS A 62 13.06 8.06 -2.41
C LYS A 62 11.99 7.32 -3.18
N HIS A 63 12.30 6.10 -3.61
CA HIS A 63 11.32 5.26 -4.27
C HIS A 63 10.17 4.89 -3.31
N VAL A 64 8.96 4.97 -3.84
CA VAL A 64 7.72 4.62 -3.13
C VAL A 64 7.14 3.38 -3.79
N LEU A 65 6.68 2.44 -2.96
CA LEU A 65 6.01 1.21 -3.37
C LEU A 65 4.49 1.40 -3.36
N LEU A 66 3.78 0.59 -4.14
CA LEU A 66 2.32 0.46 -4.04
C LEU A 66 1.98 -0.93 -3.54
N PHE A 67 1.45 -0.99 -2.32
CA PHE A 67 1.08 -2.22 -1.64
C PHE A 67 -0.44 -2.31 -1.45
N LYS A 68 -0.94 -3.55 -1.38
CA LYS A 68 -2.34 -3.87 -1.07
C LYS A 68 -2.43 -5.03 -0.08
N LEU A 69 -3.43 -4.97 0.78
CA LEU A 69 -3.89 -6.04 1.67
C LEU A 69 -5.34 -6.41 1.32
#